data_AF-A0A932U4Z4-F1
#
_entry.id   AF-A0A932U4Z4-F1
#
_cell.length_a   1.000
_cell.length_b   1.000
_cell.length_c   1.000
_cell.angle_alpha   90.00
_cell.angle_beta   90.00
_cell.angle_gamma   90.00
#
_symmetry.space_group_name_H-M   'P 1'
#
loop_
_entity.id
_entity.type
_entity.pdbx_description
1 polymer ?
#
loop_
_entity_poly.entity_id
_entity_poly.type
_entity_poly.pdbx_seq_one_letter_code
_entity_poly.pdbx_strand_id
1 'polypeptide(L)'
;MEWNDDGPRTLKAVVNLEGTLSVSPHSARQKANGYLGRYVAMSIQADEPILVWRKHPVWRMQFGLSLRGLGRVATLGTVEVDAQTREVIPLSVDEITHVQERANALALRLTPAAEAAV
;
A
#
# COMPACT_ATOMS: atom_id res chain seq x y z
N MET A 1 -20.94 -13.27 -15.99
CA MET A 1 -21.43 -12.00 -16.58
C MET A 1 -20.30 -11.52 -17.45
N GLU A 2 -20.33 -11.83 -18.75
CA GLU A 2 -19.30 -11.39 -19.70
C GLU A 2 -19.55 -9.92 -20.05
N TRP A 3 -18.50 -9.11 -19.96
CA TRP A 3 -18.52 -7.70 -20.31
C TRP A 3 -18.04 -7.57 -21.76
N ASN A 4 -18.96 -7.42 -22.70
CA ASN A 4 -18.63 -7.18 -24.11
C ASN A 4 -18.59 -5.67 -24.38
N ASP A 5 -17.54 -5.21 -25.05
CA ASP A 5 -17.26 -3.80 -25.39
C ASP A 5 -18.16 -3.24 -26.52
N ASP A 6 -19.45 -3.57 -26.50
CA ASP A 6 -20.43 -3.22 -27.55
C ASP A 6 -20.99 -1.78 -27.42
N GLY A 7 -20.21 -0.87 -26.84
CA GLY A 7 -20.56 0.54 -26.66
C GLY A 7 -20.90 0.96 -25.22
N PRO A 8 -21.14 2.26 -25.00
CA PRO A 8 -21.27 2.84 -23.66
C PRO A 8 -22.51 2.33 -22.94
N ARG A 9 -22.32 1.83 -21.72
CA ARG A 9 -23.41 1.38 -20.83
C ARG A 9 -23.65 2.45 -19.77
N THR A 10 -24.90 2.86 -19.59
CA THR A 10 -25.28 3.73 -18.46
C THR A 10 -25.66 2.89 -17.26
N LEU A 11 -24.91 3.04 -16.17
CA LEU A 11 -25.23 2.44 -14.88
C LEU A 11 -25.83 3.54 -13.99
N LYS A 12 -27.06 3.31 -13.49
CA LYS A 12 -27.67 4.12 -12.45
C LYS A 12 -27.71 3.29 -11.17
N ALA A 13 -26.92 3.69 -10.18
CA ALA A 13 -26.95 3.10 -8.86
C ALA A 13 -27.23 4.19 -7.83
N VAL A 14 -28.21 3.95 -6.96
CA VAL A 14 -28.43 4.74 -5.74
C VAL A 14 -27.95 3.86 -4.60
N VAL A 15 -26.83 4.23 -3.99
CA VAL A 15 -26.20 3.43 -2.94
C VAL A 15 -26.28 4.20 -1.64
N ASN A 16 -27.06 3.68 -0.69
CA ASN A 16 -27.08 4.17 0.68
C ASN A 16 -26.11 3.31 1.50
N LEU A 17 -24.95 3.88 1.83
CA LEU A 17 -23.93 3.21 2.63
C LEU A 17 -23.93 3.81 4.03
N GLU A 18 -24.28 2.99 5.01
CA GLU A 18 -24.20 3.32 6.42
C GLU A 18 -23.26 2.34 7.11
N GLY A 19 -22.37 2.87 7.94
CA GLY A 19 -21.43 2.06 8.70
C GLY A 19 -20.54 2.92 9.57
N THR A 20 -20.06 2.34 10.66
CA THR A 20 -19.16 3.02 11.60
C THR A 20 -17.71 2.76 11.22
N LEU A 21 -16.93 3.84 11.09
CA LEU A 21 -15.48 3.81 10.92
C LEU A 21 -14.84 4.24 12.25
N SER A 22 -14.29 3.29 13.00
CA SER A 22 -13.66 3.57 14.30
C SER A 22 -12.19 3.98 14.15
N VAL A 23 -11.60 3.74 12.97
CA VAL A 23 -10.20 4.04 12.68
C VAL A 23 -10.12 5.18 11.67
N SER A 24 -9.38 6.23 12.01
CA SER A 24 -9.11 7.34 11.08
C SER A 24 -8.06 6.95 10.03
N PRO A 25 -8.04 7.62 8.85
CA PRO A 25 -6.99 7.41 7.84
C PRO A 25 -5.58 7.53 8.43
N HIS A 26 -5.34 8.58 9.23
CA HIS A 26 -4.04 8.79 9.88
C HIS A 26 -3.63 7.64 10.80
N SER A 27 -4.57 7.15 11.63
CA SER A 27 -4.34 6.05 12.55
C SER A 27 -4.04 4.73 11.82
N ALA A 28 -4.71 4.49 10.69
CA ALA A 28 -4.46 3.36 9.80
C ALA A 28 -3.08 3.45 9.15
N ARG A 29 -2.72 4.62 8.60
CA ARG A 29 -1.39 4.85 7.99
C ARG A 29 -0.25 4.67 8.99
N GLN A 30 -0.40 5.17 10.20
CA GLN A 30 0.57 4.96 11.28
C GLN A 30 0.76 3.46 11.56
N LYS A 31 -0.34 2.71 11.63
CA LYS A 31 -0.31 1.26 11.88
C LYS A 31 0.35 0.50 10.71
N ALA A 32 -0.01 0.85 9.47
CA ALA A 32 0.58 0.28 8.27
C ALA A 32 2.09 0.52 8.20
N ASN A 33 2.56 1.74 8.46
CA ASN A 33 3.99 2.06 8.51
C ASN A 33 4.73 1.25 9.57
N GLY A 34 4.13 1.07 10.75
CA GLY A 34 4.71 0.22 11.81
C GLY A 34 4.85 -1.25 11.39
N TYR A 35 3.85 -1.78 10.68
CA TYR A 35 3.90 -3.14 10.12
C TYR A 35 4.96 -3.27 9.02
N LEU A 36 4.93 -2.37 8.03
CA LEU A 36 5.87 -2.38 6.89
C LEU A 36 7.32 -2.25 7.35
N GLY A 37 7.60 -1.32 8.27
CA GLY A 37 8.94 -1.12 8.81
C GLY A 37 9.44 -2.33 9.62
N ARG A 38 8.55 -3.05 10.30
CA ARG A 38 8.91 -4.21 11.14
C ARG A 38 9.08 -5.51 10.35
N TYR A 39 8.22 -5.75 9.37
CA TYR A 39 8.14 -7.05 8.69
C TYR A 39 8.61 -7.02 7.24
N VAL A 40 8.73 -5.84 6.62
CA VAL A 40 9.08 -5.72 5.20
C VAL A 40 10.44 -5.02 5.04
N ALA A 41 10.50 -3.70 5.24
CA ALA A 41 11.77 -2.94 5.25
C ALA A 41 11.56 -1.53 5.80
N MET A 42 12.58 -0.97 6.47
CA MET A 42 12.53 0.40 7.01
C MET A 42 12.43 1.50 5.96
N SER A 43 12.86 1.23 4.73
CA SER A 43 12.79 2.16 3.60
C SER A 43 11.43 2.12 2.87
N ILE A 44 10.50 1.27 3.31
CA ILE A 44 9.17 1.17 2.72
C ILE A 44 8.18 1.98 3.55
N GLN A 45 7.37 2.79 2.87
CA GLN A 45 6.35 3.64 3.50
C GLN A 45 5.00 3.48 2.81
N ALA A 46 3.94 3.53 3.60
CA ALA A 46 2.57 3.62 3.11
C ALA A 46 2.24 5.06 2.67
N ASP A 47 1.53 5.14 1.55
CA ASP A 47 1.00 6.37 0.97
C ASP A 47 -0.32 6.77 1.64
N GLU A 48 -1.09 7.62 0.98
CA GLU A 48 -2.35 8.10 1.51
C GLU A 48 -3.42 7.00 1.52
N PRO A 49 -4.22 6.87 2.60
CA PRO A 49 -5.24 5.85 2.69
C PRO A 49 -6.48 6.19 1.85
N ILE A 50 -6.98 5.17 1.16
CA ILE A 50 -8.25 5.23 0.44
C ILE A 50 -9.22 4.27 1.13
N LEU A 51 -10.42 4.77 1.46
CA LEU A 51 -11.47 3.93 2.02
C LEU A 51 -12.03 2.99 0.94
N VAL A 52 -11.94 1.69 1.16
CA VAL A 52 -12.58 0.68 0.33
C VAL A 52 -13.78 0.12 1.08
N TRP A 53 -14.97 0.49 0.63
CA TRP A 53 -16.21 0.03 1.23
C TRP A 53 -16.55 -1.39 0.78
N ARG A 54 -16.59 -2.32 1.74
CA ARG A 54 -16.95 -3.74 1.58
C ARG A 54 -17.56 -4.25 2.88
N LYS A 55 -17.90 -5.55 2.97
CA LYS A 55 -18.44 -6.16 4.20
C LYS A 55 -17.62 -5.82 5.46
N HIS A 56 -16.30 -5.76 5.31
CA HIS A 56 -15.34 -5.28 6.31
C HIS A 56 -14.57 -4.09 5.71
N PRO A 57 -14.98 -2.84 5.96
CA PRO A 57 -14.38 -1.67 5.34
C PRO A 57 -12.90 -1.57 5.72
N VAL A 58 -12.06 -1.18 4.76
CA VAL A 58 -10.62 -1.05 4.97
C VAL A 58 -10.07 0.26 4.48
N TRP A 59 -9.01 0.70 5.14
CA TRP A 59 -8.07 1.67 4.61
C TRP A 59 -7.04 0.94 3.77
N ARG A 60 -7.13 1.09 2.44
CA ARG A 60 -6.14 0.56 1.51
C ARG A 60 -5.12 1.65 1.20
N MET A 61 -3.83 1.31 1.33
CA MET A 61 -2.72 2.19 1.00
C MET A 61 -1.81 1.49 0.01
N GLN A 62 -1.36 2.22 -1.00
CA GLN A 62 -0.16 1.80 -1.72
C GLN A 62 1.05 1.96 -0.79
N PHE A 63 2.08 1.14 -0.98
CA PHE A 63 3.36 1.33 -0.31
C PHE A 63 4.50 1.18 -1.31
N GLY A 64 5.65 1.72 -0.93
CA GLY A 64 6.82 1.62 -1.79
C GLY A 64 8.07 2.22 -1.21
N LEU A 65 9.14 2.11 -2.00
CA LEU A 65 10.50 2.37 -1.60
C LEU A 65 10.80 3.86 -1.61
N SER A 66 11.25 4.36 -0.47
CA SER A 66 11.84 5.69 -0.32
C SER A 66 13.32 5.56 -0.01
N LEU A 67 14.18 6.20 -0.82
CA LEU A 67 15.62 6.21 -0.62
C LEU A 67 16.08 7.59 -0.11
N ARG A 68 17.08 7.57 0.78
CA ARG A 68 17.66 8.81 1.32
C ARG A 68 18.26 9.64 0.17
N GLY A 69 17.89 10.91 0.10
CA GLY A 69 18.35 11.83 -0.95
C GLY A 69 17.57 11.76 -2.27
N LEU A 70 16.80 10.70 -2.51
CA LEU A 70 15.98 10.54 -3.73
C LEU A 70 14.47 10.61 -3.46
N GLY A 71 14.05 10.47 -2.21
CA GLY A 71 12.63 10.41 -1.86
C GLY A 71 11.99 9.10 -2.36
N ARG A 72 10.72 9.15 -2.73
CA ARG A 72 9.96 7.98 -3.20
C ARG A 72 10.39 7.60 -4.61
N VAL A 73 10.91 6.38 -4.79
CA VAL A 73 11.48 5.90 -6.07
C VAL A 73 10.65 4.81 -6.76
N ALA A 74 9.77 4.11 -6.03
CA ALA A 74 8.91 3.09 -6.63
C ALA A 74 7.68 2.80 -5.77
N THR A 75 6.62 2.30 -6.39
CA THR A 75 5.49 1.64 -5.71
C THR A 75 5.67 0.13 -5.82
N LEU A 76 5.55 -0.57 -4.69
CA LEU A 76 5.87 -1.98 -4.56
C LEU A 76 4.66 -2.87 -4.29
N GLY A 77 3.59 -2.32 -3.71
CA GLY A 77 2.38 -3.09 -3.43
C GLY A 77 1.33 -2.28 -2.70
N THR A 78 0.38 -2.99 -2.09
CA THR A 78 -0.69 -2.42 -1.27
C THR A 78 -0.77 -3.11 0.08
N VAL A 79 -1.06 -2.34 1.12
CA VAL A 79 -1.37 -2.84 2.45
C VAL A 79 -2.75 -2.36 2.85
N GLU A 80 -3.51 -3.21 3.54
CA GLU A 80 -4.84 -2.89 4.03
C GLU A 80 -4.85 -2.89 5.56
N VAL A 81 -5.61 -1.96 6.13
CA VAL A 81 -5.89 -1.90 7.56
C VAL A 81 -7.40 -1.89 7.75
N ASP A 82 -7.89 -2.76 8.62
CA ASP A 82 -9.30 -2.81 8.98
C ASP A 82 -9.74 -1.45 9.58
N ALA A 83 -10.79 -0.87 8.99
CA ALA A 83 -11.28 0.46 9.36
C ALA A 83 -12.08 0.48 10.67
N GLN A 84 -12.32 -0.69 11.27
CA GLN A 84 -13.01 -0.87 12.55
C GLN A 84 -12.03 -1.30 13.65
N THR A 85 -11.17 -2.29 13.40
CA THR A 85 -10.31 -2.89 14.43
C THR A 85 -8.89 -2.31 14.48
N ARG A 86 -8.46 -1.60 13.44
CA ARG A 86 -7.08 -1.12 13.26
C ARG A 86 -6.07 -2.25 13.06
N GLU A 87 -6.52 -3.45 12.73
CA GLU A 87 -5.63 -4.56 12.41
C GLU A 87 -5.12 -4.46 10.98
N VAL A 88 -3.84 -4.76 10.78
CA VAL A 88 -3.28 -4.85 9.44
C VAL A 88 -3.66 -6.20 8.86
N ILE A 89 -4.16 -6.23 7.64
CA ILE A 89 -4.30 -7.46 6.88
C ILE A 89 -2.89 -7.83 6.40
N PRO A 90 -2.28 -8.90 6.94
CA PRO A 90 -0.87 -9.17 6.69
C PRO A 90 -0.65 -9.61 5.25
N LEU A 91 0.48 -9.18 4.70
CA LEU A 91 1.04 -9.76 3.49
C LEU A 91 1.49 -11.20 3.80
N SER A 92 1.34 -12.09 2.82
CA SER A 92 1.94 -13.42 2.88
C SER A 92 3.46 -13.35 2.88
N VAL A 93 4.11 -14.43 3.31
CA VAL A 93 5.58 -14.53 3.32
C VAL A 93 6.14 -14.34 1.90
N ASP A 94 5.52 -14.95 0.90
CA ASP A 94 5.94 -14.85 -0.50
C ASP A 94 5.82 -13.41 -1.04
N GLU A 95 4.74 -12.70 -0.68
CA GLU A 95 4.60 -11.28 -1.03
C GLU A 95 5.68 -10.41 -0.38
N ILE A 96 6.01 -10.67 0.89
CA ILE A 96 7.07 -9.94 1.59
C ILE A 96 8.42 -10.18 0.91
N THR A 97 8.76 -11.45 0.62
CA THR A 97 10.00 -11.82 -0.07
C THR A 97 10.11 -11.14 -1.43
N HIS A 98 9.05 -11.20 -2.25
CA HIS A 98 9.04 -10.57 -3.56
C HIS A 98 9.17 -9.04 -3.50
N VAL A 99 8.54 -8.40 -2.50
CA VAL A 99 8.69 -6.95 -2.27
C VAL A 99 10.12 -6.61 -1.88
N GLN A 100 10.76 -7.39 -1.01
CA GLN A 100 12.14 -7.17 -0.58
C GLN A 100 13.13 -7.34 -1.73
N GLU A 101 12.96 -8.37 -2.55
CA GLU A 101 13.79 -8.61 -3.74
C GLU A 101 13.70 -7.44 -4.73
N ARG A 102 12.48 -6.97 -5.04
CA ARG A 102 12.28 -5.81 -5.91
C ARG A 102 12.87 -4.54 -5.31
N ALA A 103 12.70 -4.31 -4.00
CA ALA A 103 13.26 -3.15 -3.32
C ALA A 103 14.80 -3.16 -3.39
N ASN A 104 15.44 -4.30 -3.15
CA ASN A 104 16.89 -4.46 -3.23
C ASN A 104 17.42 -4.23 -4.65
N ALA A 105 16.76 -4.82 -5.66
CA ALA A 105 17.14 -4.61 -7.05
C ALA A 105 17.07 -3.13 -7.48
N LEU A 106 16.06 -2.41 -7.01
CA LEU A 106 15.92 -0.97 -7.26
C LEU A 106 16.97 -0.15 -6.51
N ALA A 107 17.21 -0.48 -5.23
CA ALA A 107 18.22 0.20 -4.43
C ALA A 107 19.62 0.06 -5.02
N LEU A 108 20.00 -1.13 -5.50
CA LEU A 108 21.29 -1.38 -6.15
C LEU A 108 21.46 -0.62 -7.47
N ARG A 109 20.36 -0.39 -8.20
CA ARG A 109 20.40 0.36 -9.47
C ARG A 109 20.45 1.87 -9.28
N LEU A 110 19.87 2.38 -8.20
CA LEU A 110 19.69 3.82 -7.96
C LEU A 110 20.70 4.39 -6.96
N THR A 111 21.34 3.53 -6.17
CA THR A 111 22.47 3.92 -5.33
C THR A 111 23.72 3.75 -6.18
N PRO A 112 24.46 4.82 -6.52
CA PRO A 112 25.73 4.65 -7.19
C PRO A 112 26.62 3.73 -6.34
N ALA A 113 27.37 2.83 -6.99
CA ALA A 113 28.49 2.16 -6.32
C ALA A 113 29.30 3.27 -5.66
N ALA A 114 29.65 3.09 -4.38
CA ALA A 114 30.43 4.07 -3.64
C ALA A 114 31.73 4.36 -4.41
N GLU A 115 31.73 5.37 -5.26
CA GLU A 115 32.87 5.77 -6.07
C GLU A 115 33.40 7.08 -5.48
N ALA A 116 34.54 6.90 -4.82
CA ALA A 116 35.56 7.87 -4.47
C ALA A 116 35.18 9.03 -3.52
N ALA A 117 35.04 8.71 -2.22
CA ALA A 117 35.58 9.60 -1.20
C ALA A 117 37.06 9.25 -1.02
N VAL A 118 37.91 9.88 -1.86
CA VAL A 118 39.35 10.08 -1.61
C VAL A 118 39.52 11.43 -0.93
#